data_AF-A0A831P1J7-F1
#
_entry.id   AF-A0A831P1J7-F1
#
_cell.length_a   1.000
_cell.length_b   1.000
_cell.length_c   1.000
_cell.angle_alpha   90.00
_cell.angle_beta   90.00
_cell.angle_gamma   90.00
#
_symmetry.space_group_name_H-M   'P 1'
#
loop_
_entity.id
_entity.type
_entity.pdbx_description
1 polymer ?
#
loop_
_entity_poly.entity_id
_entity_poly.type
_entity_poly.pdbx_seq_one_letter_code
_entity_poly.pdbx_strand_id
1 'polypeptide(L)' 'RTLLQVTLDDGAEADHLFSVLMGSETAPRAAFIQQNAQYVRNLDI' A
#
# COMPACT_ATOMS: atom_id res chain seq x y z
N ARG A 1 -1.21 -26.56 0.98
CA ARG A 1 -1.38 -25.30 0.21
C ARG A 1 -2.34 -24.42 0.98
N THR A 2 -1.98 -23.16 1.19
CA THR A 2 -2.84 -22.15 1.82
C THR A 2 -3.13 -21.11 0.76
N LEU A 3 -4.42 -20.85 0.50
CA LEU A 3 -4.85 -19.85 -0.46
C LEU A 3 -5.53 -18.72 0.32
N LEU A 4 -5.16 -17.48 -0.01
CA LEU A 4 -5.80 -16.28 0.52
C LEU A 4 -6.56 -15.62 -0.61
N GLN A 5 -7.82 -15.24 -0.37
CA GLN A 5 -8.63 -14.51 -1.33
C GLN A 5 -8.36 -13.01 -1.18
N VAL A 6 -8.09 -12.33 -2.29
CA VAL A 6 -7.92 -10.87 -2.32
C VAL A 6 -9.31 -10.22 -2.37
N THR A 7 -9.54 -9.23 -1.51
CA THR A 7 -10.76 -8.41 -1.47
C THR A 7 -10.47 -6.98 -1.91
N LEU A 8 -11.50 -6.28 -2.39
CA LEU A 8 -11.43 -4.86 -2.74
C LEU A 8 -12.57 -4.15 -2.00
N ASP A 9 -12.22 -3.40 -0.95
CA ASP A 9 -13.19 -2.74 -0.08
C ASP A 9 -13.47 -1.30 -0.52
N ASP A 10 -12.42 -0.52 -0.80
CA ASP A 10 -12.50 0.82 -1.39
C ASP A 10 -11.65 0.91 -2.67
N GLY A 11 -12.32 1.04 -3.82
CA GLY A 11 -11.66 1.13 -5.12
C GLY A 11 -10.90 2.45 -5.34
N ALA A 12 -11.43 3.56 -4.83
CA ALA A 12 -10.81 4.86 -5.03
C ALA A 12 -9.51 5.00 -4.22
N GLU A 13 -9.52 4.50 -2.98
CA GLU A 13 -8.32 4.44 -2.15
C GLU A 13 -7.26 3.49 -2.75
N ALA A 14 -7.69 2.32 -3.23
CA ALA A 14 -6.81 1.37 -3.88
C ALA A 14 -6.12 1.98 -5.12
N ASP A 15 -6.87 2.64 -6.00
CA ASP A 15 -6.31 3.28 -7.21
C ASP A 15 -5.29 4.39 -6.87
N HIS A 16 -5.56 5.16 -5.81
CA HIS A 16 -4.63 6.16 -5.32
C HIS A 16 -3.34 5.51 -4.80
N LEU A 17 -3.43 4.46 -3.99
CA LEU A 17 -2.26 3.74 -3.47
C LEU A 17 -1.46 3.07 -4.59
N PHE A 18 -2.12 2.49 -5.58
CA PHE A 18 -1.45 1.95 -6.78
C PHE A 18 -0.67 3.04 -7.51
N SER A 19 -1.25 4.22 -7.68
CA SER A 19 -0.57 5.34 -8.34
C SER A 19 0.65 5.82 -7.57
N VAL A 20 0.55 5.93 -6.24
CA VAL A 20 1.68 6.35 -5.37
C VAL A 20 2.81 5.33 -5.36
N LEU A 21 2.49 4.04 -5.30
CA LEU A 21 3.49 2.96 -5.15
C LEU A 21 4.06 2.51 -6.50
N MET A 22 3.23 2.42 -7.53
CA MET A 22 3.58 1.85 -8.83
C MET A 22 3.73 2.91 -9.94
N GLY A 23 3.50 4.18 -9.62
CA GLY A 23 3.72 5.29 -10.54
C GLY A 23 5.20 5.47 -10.93
N SER A 24 5.41 6.23 -12.00
CA SER A 24 6.74 6.55 -12.52
C SER A 24 7.54 7.47 -11.61
N GLU A 25 6.88 8.24 -10.75
CA GLU A 25 7.52 9.22 -9.88
C GLU A 25 8.13 8.56 -8.64
N THR A 26 9.39 8.90 -8.34
CA THR A 26 10.15 8.30 -7.23
C THR A 26 9.89 8.99 -5.89
N ALA A 27 9.68 10.31 -5.91
CA ALA A 27 9.44 11.12 -4.72
C ALA A 27 8.20 10.72 -3.90
N PRO A 28 6.99 10.58 -4.48
CA PRO A 28 5.80 10.21 -3.71
C PRO A 28 5.94 8.81 -3.09
N ARG A 29 6.52 7.85 -3.84
CA ARG A 29 6.82 6.51 -3.33
C ARG A 29 7.79 6.56 -2.14
N ALA A 30 8.87 7.31 -2.25
CA ALA A 30 9.87 7.41 -1.18
C ALA A 30 9.27 8.01 0.10
N ALA A 31 8.47 9.07 -0.03
CA ALA A 31 7.78 9.69 1.09
C ALA A 31 6.81 8.71 1.77
N PHE A 32 6.01 7.99 0.98
CA PHE A 32 5.08 6.99 1.50
C PHE A 32 5.80 5.90 2.30
N ILE A 33 6.89 5.35 1.77
CA ILE A 33 7.66 4.31 2.45
C ILE A 33 8.25 4.84 3.76
N GLN A 34 8.86 6.03 3.75
CA GLN A 34 9.45 6.61 4.96
C GLN A 34 8.42 6.85 6.06
N GLN A 35 7.23 7.31 5.70
CA GLN A 35 6.16 7.57 6.66
C GLN A 35 5.58 6.27 7.24
N ASN A 36 5.46 5.21 6.45
CA ASN A 36 4.72 4.01 6.84
C ASN A 36 5.58 2.83 7.30
N ALA A 37 6.88 2.79 6.95
CA ALA A 37 7.76 1.64 7.18
C ALA A 37 7.86 1.20 8.65
N GLN A 38 7.73 2.12 9.60
CA GLN A 38 7.80 1.79 11.03
C GLN A 38 6.53 1.15 11.59
N TYR A 39 5.39 1.31 10.91
CA TYR A 39 4.08 0.85 11.39
C TYR A 39 3.68 -0.53 10.87
N VAL A 40 4.38 -1.07 9.88
CA VAL A 40 4.01 -2.33 9.18
C VAL A 40 3.92 -3.55 10.09
N ARG A 41 4.63 -3.56 11.23
CA ARG A 41 4.60 -4.68 12.19
C ARG A 41 3.27 -4.80 12.93
N ASN A 42 2.49 -3.71 12.98
CA ASN A 42 1.32 -3.59 13.82
C ASN A 42 0.03 -3.42 13.00
N LEU A 43 0.04 -3.85 11.73
CA LEU A 43 -1.13 -3.70 10.84
C LEU A 43 -2.28 -4.63 11.21
N ASP A 44 -1.95 -5.82 11.74
CA ASP A 44 -2.92 -6.89 12.04
C ASP A 44 -3.13 -7.12 13.55
N ILE A 45 -2.83 -6.11 14.39
CA ILE A 45 -3.07 -6.17 15.86
C ILE A 45 -4.51 -5.80 16.18
#